data_AF-A0A1D8A335-F1
#
_entry.id   AF-A0A1D8A335-F1
#
_cell.length_a   1.000
_cell.length_b   1.000
_cell.length_c   1.000
_cell.angle_alpha   90.00
_cell.angle_beta   90.00
_cell.angle_gamma   90.00
#
_symmetry.space_group_name_H-M   'P 1'
#
loop_
_entity.id
_entity.type
_entity.pdbx_description
1 polymer ?
#
loop_
_entity_poly.entity_id
_entity_poly.type
_entity_poly.pdbx_seq_one_letter_code
_entity_poly.pdbx_strand_id
1 'polypeptide(L)'
;MAAARRFEAFEGVLMAAALLAAAGMFMAAASNTYSITGSASAATGVSSELPSDPTIGGRLLVAQDLVADRETAGLERAIGLLEGVTAQAPGFAPGHAGLAEALILSREFGGRNDADAFRQAREAASAAVRLDPDLASGHRLLGFIAYWRDHDFAQAQRRFARALALDPDDVLSHFWYGNILSDHGDHGAALAQLERAAVLEPGSLPIRTDLAWARWSAGQDAIGVATLKDIAASHPEFPVAQDCLAVIALVDGDHAGYVRHFTRFARSRADARLLAKAGELTHAGQGRLLDVVYEQALADVADGSRSRAWPVLVASLRGERASVVSLLQAADRANEAWGDAALIPRIRAAWKGDPEVAAMIDRRVSANAVRLASR
;
A
#
# COMPACT_ATOMS: atom_id res chain seq x y z
N MET A 1 -23.13 25.00 4.62
CA MET A 1 -23.16 23.52 4.71
C MET A 1 -22.93 22.93 3.32
N ALA A 2 -21.70 23.02 2.81
CA ALA A 2 -21.32 22.38 1.54
C ALA A 2 -20.60 21.07 1.88
N ALA A 3 -21.14 19.98 1.36
CA ALA A 3 -20.74 18.62 1.65
C ALA A 3 -19.29 18.35 1.21
N ALA A 4 -18.53 17.72 2.11
CA ALA A 4 -17.23 17.14 1.87
C ALA A 4 -17.31 16.14 0.71
N ARG A 5 -16.83 16.52 -0.47
CA ARG A 5 -16.49 15.55 -1.53
C ARG A 5 -15.23 14.83 -1.08
N ARG A 6 -15.44 13.60 -0.62
CA ARG A 6 -14.44 12.64 -0.14
C ARG A 6 -13.44 12.35 -1.26
N PHE A 7 -12.15 12.43 -0.94
CA PHE A 7 -11.04 11.99 -1.77
C PHE A 7 -11.10 10.47 -1.89
N GLU A 8 -11.21 9.92 -3.10
CA GLU A 8 -11.37 8.46 -3.35
C GLU A 8 -10.22 7.84 -4.13
N ALA A 9 -9.06 8.49 -4.27
CA ALA A 9 -7.87 7.77 -4.69
C ALA A 9 -6.60 8.34 -4.03
N PHE A 10 -5.90 7.45 -3.30
CA PHE A 10 -4.63 7.72 -2.66
C PHE A 10 -3.65 6.60 -3.06
N GLU A 11 -2.49 7.03 -3.59
CA GLU A 11 -1.19 6.35 -3.65
C GLU A 11 -1.07 5.06 -4.48
N GLY A 12 -1.08 5.22 -5.80
CA GLY A 12 -0.80 4.14 -6.76
C GLY A 12 0.62 3.53 -6.71
N VAL A 13 1.56 4.07 -5.93
CA VAL A 13 2.91 3.49 -5.78
C VAL A 13 2.96 2.48 -4.62
N LEU A 14 2.39 2.82 -3.46
CA LEU A 14 2.48 1.98 -2.24
C LEU A 14 1.24 1.11 -1.99
N MET A 15 0.05 1.51 -2.43
CA MET A 15 -1.13 0.63 -2.35
C MET A 15 -0.97 -0.60 -3.27
N ALA A 16 -0.38 -0.38 -4.44
CA ALA A 16 0.02 -1.39 -5.41
C ALA A 16 1.03 -2.41 -4.88
N ALA A 17 1.93 -1.97 -4.00
CA ALA A 17 3.08 -2.75 -3.55
C ALA A 17 2.82 -3.47 -2.22
N ALA A 18 2.22 -2.75 -1.25
CA ALA A 18 1.76 -3.29 0.02
C ALA A 18 0.88 -4.51 -0.20
N LEU A 19 0.06 -4.48 -1.25
CA LEU A 19 -0.85 -5.56 -1.45
C LEU A 19 -0.18 -6.81 -2.02
N LEU A 20 0.89 -6.77 -2.84
CA LEU A 20 1.40 -7.90 -3.68
C LEU A 20 2.03 -9.13 -2.97
N ALA A 21 2.19 -9.15 -1.65
CA ALA A 21 2.84 -10.28 -0.95
C ALA A 21 1.95 -11.54 -0.91
N ALA A 22 2.14 -12.45 -1.88
CA ALA A 22 2.03 -13.91 -1.76
C ALA A 22 2.06 -14.55 -3.15
N ALA A 23 3.24 -14.73 -3.75
CA ALA A 23 3.40 -15.63 -4.88
C ALA A 23 4.73 -16.36 -4.69
N GLY A 24 4.71 -17.41 -3.87
CA GLY A 24 5.92 -18.12 -3.50
C GLY A 24 5.72 -19.24 -2.50
N MET A 25 4.79 -20.17 -2.76
CA MET A 25 4.83 -21.45 -2.06
C MET A 25 4.76 -22.61 -3.06
N PHE A 26 5.92 -23.20 -3.34
CA PHE A 26 6.02 -24.56 -3.81
C PHE A 26 5.91 -25.51 -2.62
N MET A 27 5.01 -26.49 -2.76
CA MET A 27 4.86 -27.75 -2.02
C MET A 27 6.01 -28.17 -1.10
N ALA A 28 5.69 -28.32 0.19
CA ALA A 28 6.29 -29.35 1.03
C ALA A 28 5.22 -29.94 1.96
N ALA A 29 4.46 -30.91 1.45
CA ALA A 29 3.77 -31.86 2.30
C ALA A 29 4.81 -32.83 2.88
N ALA A 30 5.09 -32.73 4.18
CA ALA A 30 5.42 -33.87 5.05
C ALA A 30 5.57 -33.40 6.51
N SER A 31 4.62 -33.85 7.34
CA SER A 31 4.90 -34.43 8.65
C SER A 31 5.77 -33.62 9.62
N ASN A 32 5.16 -32.77 10.43
CA ASN A 32 5.68 -32.55 11.78
C ASN A 32 4.54 -32.54 12.79
N THR A 33 4.40 -33.68 13.46
CA THR A 33 3.62 -33.86 14.68
C THR A 33 4.23 -32.99 15.77
N TYR A 34 3.66 -31.81 16.02
CA TYR A 34 3.89 -31.11 17.29
C TYR A 34 2.82 -31.55 18.29
N SER A 35 3.27 -32.29 19.29
CA SER A 35 2.52 -32.57 20.51
C SER A 35 2.22 -31.26 21.23
N ILE A 36 0.93 -30.92 21.32
CA ILE A 36 0.47 -29.81 22.16
C ILE A 36 0.37 -30.33 23.60
N THR A 37 1.42 -30.11 24.38
CA THR A 37 1.34 -30.03 25.84
C THR A 37 1.96 -28.69 26.26
N GLY A 38 1.13 -27.70 26.57
CA GLY A 38 1.59 -26.38 27.01
C GLY A 38 0.46 -25.39 27.27
N SER A 39 -0.09 -25.46 28.48
CA SER A 39 -1.01 -24.53 29.18
C SER A 39 -1.95 -23.63 28.36
N ALA A 40 -3.21 -24.08 28.27
CA ALA A 40 -4.34 -23.20 28.02
C ALA A 40 -4.44 -22.13 29.13
N SER A 41 -4.25 -20.86 28.75
CA SER A 41 -4.88 -19.77 29.48
C SER A 41 -6.37 -19.79 29.12
N ALA A 42 -7.21 -20.01 30.12
CA ALA A 42 -8.65 -20.11 29.97
C ALA A 42 -9.25 -18.75 29.56
N ALA A 43 -9.33 -18.50 28.25
CA ALA A 43 -10.25 -17.53 27.68
C ALA A 43 -11.54 -18.29 27.34
N THR A 44 -12.64 -17.89 27.98
CA THR A 44 -13.96 -18.48 27.79
C THR A 44 -14.49 -18.23 26.37
N GLY A 45 -14.36 -19.24 25.52
CA GLY A 45 -15.37 -19.66 24.55
C GLY A 45 -15.59 -18.80 23.30
N VAL A 46 -14.62 -18.78 22.37
CA VAL A 46 -14.86 -18.78 20.91
C VAL A 46 -13.71 -19.57 20.25
N SER A 47 -14.03 -20.54 19.38
CA SER A 47 -13.03 -21.47 18.87
C SER A 47 -12.27 -20.90 17.67
N SER A 48 -10.94 -20.78 17.80
CA SER A 48 -10.02 -20.81 16.67
C SER A 48 -9.93 -22.20 16.01
N GLU A 49 -10.61 -23.19 16.60
CA GLU A 49 -10.75 -24.53 16.04
C GLU A 49 -11.53 -24.48 14.72
N LEU A 50 -11.05 -25.23 13.73
CA LEU A 50 -11.74 -25.45 12.47
C LEU A 50 -13.17 -25.94 12.75
N PRO A 51 -14.18 -25.44 12.02
CA PRO A 51 -15.54 -25.93 12.16
C PRO A 51 -15.60 -27.45 11.99
N SER A 52 -16.52 -28.10 12.71
CA SER A 52 -16.66 -29.57 12.72
C SER A 52 -16.94 -30.17 11.34
N ASP A 53 -17.43 -29.37 10.39
CA ASP A 53 -17.54 -29.74 8.99
C ASP A 53 -16.19 -29.53 8.27
N PRO A 54 -15.48 -30.60 7.88
CA PRO A 54 -14.17 -30.51 7.24
C PRO A 54 -14.22 -29.82 5.87
N THR A 55 -15.40 -29.73 5.24
CA THR A 55 -15.55 -29.03 3.95
C THR A 55 -15.35 -27.51 4.10
N ILE A 56 -15.60 -26.95 5.28
CA ILE A 56 -15.40 -25.53 5.56
C ILE A 56 -13.90 -25.20 5.57
N GLY A 57 -13.09 -26.01 6.24
CA GLY A 57 -11.64 -25.88 6.22
C GLY A 57 -11.07 -26.01 4.80
N GLY A 58 -11.54 -26.99 4.03
CA GLY A 58 -11.13 -27.16 2.63
C GLY A 58 -11.45 -25.95 1.74
N ARG A 59 -12.65 -25.35 1.89
CA ARG A 59 -13.00 -24.13 1.13
C ARG A 59 -12.18 -22.93 1.55
N LEU A 60 -11.88 -22.78 2.84
CA LEU A 60 -11.03 -21.70 3.33
C LEU A 60 -9.64 -21.78 2.69
N LEU A 61 -9.03 -22.97 2.68
CA LEU A 61 -7.70 -23.17 2.08
C LEU A 61 -7.71 -22.86 0.58
N VAL A 62 -8.69 -23.38 -0.17
CA VAL A 62 -8.82 -23.06 -1.60
C VAL A 62 -9.02 -21.57 -1.83
N ALA A 63 -9.80 -20.89 -0.98
CA ALA A 63 -9.97 -19.45 -1.09
C ALA A 63 -8.66 -18.70 -0.79
N GLN A 64 -7.87 -19.14 0.19
CA GLN A 64 -6.56 -18.55 0.49
C GLN A 64 -5.58 -18.68 -0.67
N ASP A 65 -5.52 -19.85 -1.32
CA ASP A 65 -4.69 -20.05 -2.51
C ASP A 65 -5.10 -19.11 -3.65
N LEU A 66 -6.41 -19.02 -3.93
CA LEU A 66 -6.95 -18.12 -4.95
C LEU A 66 -6.70 -16.63 -4.63
N VAL A 67 -6.72 -16.27 -3.34
CA VAL A 67 -6.40 -14.91 -2.88
C VAL A 67 -4.92 -14.61 -3.07
N ALA A 68 -4.03 -15.59 -2.84
CA ALA A 68 -2.60 -15.44 -3.02
C ALA A 68 -2.24 -15.18 -4.50
N ASP A 69 -2.87 -15.91 -5.42
CA ASP A 69 -2.61 -15.77 -6.87
C ASP A 69 -3.02 -14.40 -7.44
N ARG A 70 -3.97 -13.71 -6.79
CA ARG A 70 -4.45 -12.34 -7.13
C ARG A 70 -5.00 -12.18 -8.55
N GLU A 71 -5.35 -13.27 -9.20
CA GLU A 71 -6.06 -13.17 -10.47
C GLU A 71 -7.47 -12.65 -10.24
N THR A 72 -7.97 -11.76 -11.10
CA THR A 72 -9.33 -11.21 -11.01
C THR A 72 -10.39 -12.30 -10.85
N ALA A 73 -10.32 -13.35 -11.67
CA ALA A 73 -11.26 -14.48 -11.61
C ALA A 73 -11.06 -15.33 -10.34
N GLY A 74 -9.82 -15.46 -9.88
CA GLY A 74 -9.47 -16.14 -8.63
C GLY A 74 -10.05 -15.43 -7.41
N LEU A 75 -9.90 -14.12 -7.33
CA LEU A 75 -10.43 -13.30 -6.23
C LEU A 75 -11.95 -13.34 -6.16
N GLU A 76 -12.67 -13.21 -7.27
CA GLU A 76 -14.14 -13.31 -7.26
C GLU A 76 -14.60 -14.72 -6.85
N ARG A 77 -13.88 -15.77 -7.29
CA ARG A 77 -14.16 -17.14 -6.84
C ARG A 77 -13.87 -17.31 -5.34
N ALA A 78 -12.78 -16.74 -4.83
CA ALA A 78 -12.44 -16.79 -3.41
C ALA A 78 -13.52 -16.11 -2.56
N ILE A 79 -14.00 -14.93 -2.98
CA ILE A 79 -15.10 -14.22 -2.31
C ILE A 79 -16.33 -15.13 -2.21
N GLY A 80 -16.76 -15.74 -3.32
CA GLY A 80 -17.92 -16.65 -3.30
C GLY A 80 -17.74 -17.88 -2.39
N LEU A 81 -16.52 -18.43 -2.31
CA LEU A 81 -16.20 -19.51 -1.37
C LEU A 81 -16.28 -19.04 0.08
N LEU A 82 -15.75 -17.86 0.38
CA LEU A 82 -15.70 -17.26 1.72
C LEU A 82 -17.08 -16.79 2.20
N GLU A 83 -17.93 -16.28 1.30
CA GLU A 83 -19.36 -16.06 1.57
C GLU A 83 -20.06 -17.37 1.97
N GLY A 84 -19.76 -18.47 1.27
CA GLY A 84 -20.25 -19.80 1.65
C GLY A 84 -19.74 -20.27 3.02
N VAL A 85 -18.46 -20.03 3.33
CA VAL A 85 -17.86 -20.34 4.64
C VAL A 85 -18.56 -19.57 5.76
N THR A 86 -18.73 -18.25 5.59
CA THR A 86 -19.35 -17.39 6.59
C THR A 86 -20.85 -17.65 6.76
N ALA A 87 -21.55 -18.10 5.71
CA ALA A 87 -22.95 -18.52 5.81
C ALA A 87 -23.13 -19.84 6.56
N GLN A 88 -22.22 -20.80 6.38
CA GLN A 88 -22.30 -22.14 7.02
C GLN A 88 -21.73 -22.16 8.44
N ALA A 89 -20.73 -21.32 8.72
CA ALA A 89 -20.20 -21.10 10.05
C ALA A 89 -20.13 -19.61 10.40
N PRO A 90 -21.27 -18.96 10.71
CA PRO A 90 -21.31 -17.54 11.05
C PRO A 90 -20.44 -17.14 12.24
N GLY A 91 -20.13 -18.09 13.15
CA GLY A 91 -19.26 -17.88 14.31
C GLY A 91 -17.76 -18.08 14.05
N PHE A 92 -17.37 -18.49 12.84
CA PHE A 92 -15.97 -18.80 12.52
C PHE A 92 -15.21 -17.54 12.07
N ALA A 93 -14.53 -16.90 13.02
CA ALA A 93 -13.84 -15.62 12.81
C ALA A 93 -12.82 -15.62 11.64
N PRO A 94 -11.98 -16.67 11.44
CA PRO A 94 -11.06 -16.72 10.30
C PRO A 94 -11.75 -16.66 8.93
N GLY A 95 -12.96 -17.22 8.78
CA GLY A 95 -13.73 -17.12 7.54
C GLY A 95 -14.12 -15.68 7.20
N HIS A 96 -14.52 -14.90 8.20
CA HIS A 96 -14.82 -13.48 8.05
C HIS A 96 -13.56 -12.65 7.75
N ALA A 97 -12.43 -12.96 8.38
CA ALA A 97 -11.16 -12.31 8.10
C ALA A 97 -10.71 -12.58 6.65
N GLY A 98 -10.78 -13.84 6.19
CA GLY A 98 -10.47 -14.20 4.81
C GLY A 98 -11.37 -13.48 3.81
N LEU A 99 -12.69 -13.38 4.08
CA LEU A 99 -13.62 -12.63 3.24
C LEU A 99 -13.22 -11.15 3.13
N ALA A 100 -12.89 -10.52 4.24
CA ALA A 100 -12.44 -9.13 4.25
C ALA A 100 -11.15 -8.92 3.48
N GLU A 101 -10.19 -9.84 3.57
CA GLU A 101 -8.93 -9.80 2.82
C GLU A 101 -9.16 -9.93 1.32
N ALA A 102 -9.98 -10.90 0.89
CA ALA A 102 -10.33 -11.09 -0.52
C ALA A 102 -11.02 -9.85 -1.11
N LEU A 103 -11.94 -9.22 -0.35
CA LEU A 103 -12.62 -7.99 -0.74
C LEU A 103 -11.68 -6.78 -0.83
N ILE A 104 -10.70 -6.67 0.07
CA ILE A 104 -9.66 -5.63 -0.02
C ILE A 104 -8.84 -5.84 -1.30
N LEU A 105 -8.43 -7.07 -1.59
CA LEU A 105 -7.60 -7.36 -2.77
C LEU A 105 -8.36 -7.24 -4.09
N SER A 106 -9.68 -7.52 -4.10
CA SER A 106 -10.50 -7.38 -5.30
C SER A 106 -10.73 -5.93 -5.74
N ARG A 107 -10.40 -4.94 -4.90
CA ARG A 107 -10.35 -3.51 -5.28
C ARG A 107 -9.23 -3.22 -6.28
N GLU A 108 -8.09 -3.90 -6.11
CA GLU A 108 -6.82 -3.57 -6.75
C GLU A 108 -6.54 -4.49 -7.92
N PHE A 109 -6.85 -5.78 -7.75
CA PHE A 109 -6.61 -6.81 -8.77
C PHE A 109 -7.92 -7.36 -9.37
N GLY A 110 -9.07 -6.88 -8.88
CA GLY A 110 -10.39 -7.25 -9.36
C GLY A 110 -11.07 -6.13 -10.14
N GLY A 111 -12.38 -6.29 -10.38
CA GLY A 111 -13.22 -5.27 -11.03
C GLY A 111 -14.19 -4.57 -10.07
N ARG A 112 -14.05 -4.77 -8.77
CA ARG A 112 -15.03 -4.31 -7.78
C ARG A 112 -14.81 -2.85 -7.43
N ASN A 113 -15.90 -2.10 -7.31
CA ASN A 113 -15.85 -0.69 -6.90
C ASN A 113 -15.28 -0.54 -5.48
N ASP A 114 -14.35 0.40 -5.31
CA ASP A 114 -13.69 0.79 -4.06
C ASP A 114 -14.65 0.97 -2.87
N ALA A 115 -15.73 1.73 -3.04
CA ALA A 115 -16.66 2.04 -1.97
C ALA A 115 -17.37 0.78 -1.46
N ASP A 116 -17.76 -0.11 -2.37
CA ASP A 116 -18.41 -1.37 -2.01
C ASP A 116 -17.43 -2.38 -1.42
N ALA A 117 -16.24 -2.52 -2.01
CA ALA A 117 -15.19 -3.38 -1.53
C ALA A 117 -14.82 -3.03 -0.07
N PHE A 118 -14.54 -1.75 0.20
CA PHE A 118 -14.19 -1.31 1.55
C PHE A 118 -15.34 -1.42 2.55
N ARG A 119 -16.58 -1.16 2.14
CA ARG A 119 -17.75 -1.31 3.01
C ARG A 119 -17.90 -2.76 3.44
N GLN A 120 -17.90 -3.69 2.48
CA GLN A 120 -18.07 -5.12 2.74
C GLN A 120 -16.87 -5.68 3.52
N ALA A 121 -15.64 -5.29 3.17
CA ALA A 121 -14.45 -5.70 3.89
C ALA A 121 -14.49 -5.23 5.35
N ARG A 122 -14.98 -4.02 5.62
CA ARG A 122 -15.15 -3.52 6.99
C ARG A 122 -16.19 -4.32 7.77
N GLU A 123 -17.33 -4.63 7.15
CA GLU A 123 -18.38 -5.45 7.76
C GLU A 123 -17.81 -6.82 8.19
N ALA A 124 -17.10 -7.49 7.28
CA ALA A 124 -16.46 -8.78 7.53
C ALA A 124 -15.30 -8.71 8.55
N ALA A 125 -14.38 -7.76 8.43
CA ALA A 125 -13.28 -7.59 9.40
C ALA A 125 -13.80 -7.24 10.80
N SER A 126 -14.86 -6.43 10.88
CA SER A 126 -15.52 -6.12 12.16
C SER A 126 -16.22 -7.34 12.74
N ALA A 127 -16.80 -8.21 11.90
CA ALA A 127 -17.35 -9.47 12.36
C ALA A 127 -16.26 -10.40 12.91
N ALA A 128 -15.13 -10.53 12.21
CA ALA A 128 -13.99 -11.30 12.66
C ALA A 128 -13.52 -10.85 14.06
N VAL A 129 -13.31 -9.55 14.29
CA VAL A 129 -12.88 -9.02 15.59
C VAL A 129 -13.96 -9.13 16.68
N ARG A 130 -15.25 -9.05 16.34
CA ARG A 130 -16.33 -9.27 17.33
C ARG A 130 -16.41 -10.73 17.78
N LEU A 131 -16.20 -11.66 16.84
CA LEU A 131 -16.23 -13.09 17.12
C LEU A 131 -14.97 -13.52 17.87
N ASP A 132 -13.81 -13.06 17.42
CA ASP A 132 -12.53 -13.32 18.08
C ASP A 132 -11.73 -12.01 18.22
N PRO A 133 -11.79 -11.36 19.39
CA PRO A 133 -11.04 -10.13 19.67
C PRO A 133 -9.51 -10.30 19.64
N ASP A 134 -9.02 -11.54 19.69
CA ASP A 134 -7.60 -11.87 19.70
C ASP A 134 -7.11 -12.40 18.34
N LEU A 135 -7.98 -12.38 17.30
CA LEU A 135 -7.58 -12.68 15.93
C LEU A 135 -6.78 -11.53 15.31
N ALA A 136 -5.47 -11.72 15.18
CA ALA A 136 -4.54 -10.72 14.65
C ALA A 136 -4.94 -10.19 13.26
N SER A 137 -5.32 -11.08 12.34
CA SER A 137 -5.73 -10.72 10.97
C SER A 137 -6.95 -9.80 10.93
N GLY A 138 -7.91 -9.97 11.84
CA GLY A 138 -9.05 -9.07 11.96
C GLY A 138 -8.64 -7.63 12.30
N HIS A 139 -7.69 -7.45 13.23
CA HIS A 139 -7.14 -6.13 13.55
C HIS A 139 -6.31 -5.58 12.40
N ARG A 140 -5.45 -6.39 11.75
CA ARG A 140 -4.68 -5.99 10.57
C ARG A 140 -5.58 -5.41 9.47
N LEU A 141 -6.67 -6.11 9.14
CA LEU A 141 -7.61 -5.68 8.09
C LEU A 141 -8.34 -4.39 8.46
N LEU A 142 -8.76 -4.23 9.72
CA LEU A 142 -9.30 -2.95 10.20
C LEU A 142 -8.25 -1.82 10.17
N GLY A 143 -6.98 -2.13 10.40
CA GLY A 143 -5.87 -1.19 10.27
C GLY A 143 -5.66 -0.74 8.83
N PHE A 144 -5.67 -1.68 7.89
CA PHE A 144 -5.62 -1.40 6.45
C PHE A 144 -6.76 -0.46 6.03
N ILE A 145 -7.99 -0.77 6.45
CA ILE A 145 -9.17 0.03 6.12
C ILE A 145 -9.08 1.42 6.76
N ALA A 146 -8.67 1.52 8.03
CA ALA A 146 -8.51 2.80 8.70
C ALA A 146 -7.53 3.72 7.96
N TYR A 147 -6.44 3.17 7.44
CA TYR A 147 -5.49 3.93 6.65
C TYR A 147 -6.03 4.30 5.27
N TRP A 148 -6.31 3.29 4.44
CA TRP A 148 -6.56 3.46 3.01
C TRP A 148 -7.96 3.97 2.67
N ARG A 149 -8.96 3.72 3.54
CA ARG A 149 -10.34 4.17 3.32
C ARG A 149 -10.72 5.39 4.15
N ASP A 150 -10.31 5.40 5.42
CA ASP A 150 -10.75 6.42 6.38
C ASP A 150 -9.76 7.56 6.53
N HIS A 151 -8.52 7.39 6.03
CA HIS A 151 -7.41 8.31 6.24
C HIS A 151 -7.17 8.61 7.73
N ASP A 152 -7.42 7.62 8.58
CA ASP A 152 -7.19 7.67 10.02
C ASP A 152 -5.94 6.86 10.39
N PHE A 153 -4.79 7.49 10.20
CA PHE A 153 -3.50 6.89 10.49
C PHE A 153 -3.36 6.51 11.97
N ALA A 154 -3.85 7.33 12.91
CA ALA A 154 -3.77 7.01 14.33
C ALA A 154 -4.54 5.72 14.67
N GLN A 155 -5.73 5.54 14.08
CA GLN A 155 -6.48 4.31 14.22
C GLN A 155 -5.80 3.13 13.53
N ALA A 156 -5.18 3.34 12.36
CA ALA A 156 -4.40 2.33 11.67
C ALA A 156 -3.23 1.84 12.53
N GLN A 157 -2.42 2.75 13.08
CA GLN A 157 -1.30 2.42 13.98
C GLN A 157 -1.75 1.57 15.17
N ARG A 158 -2.85 1.96 15.85
CA ARG A 158 -3.38 1.19 16.99
C ARG A 158 -3.79 -0.23 16.58
N ARG A 159 -4.38 -0.39 15.38
CA ARG A 159 -4.84 -1.69 14.88
C ARG A 159 -3.67 -2.59 14.47
N PHE A 160 -2.69 -2.07 13.74
CA PHE A 160 -1.48 -2.81 13.40
C PHE A 160 -0.67 -3.19 14.64
N ALA A 161 -0.51 -2.27 15.60
CA ALA A 161 0.15 -2.57 16.87
C ALA A 161 -0.58 -3.68 17.66
N ARG A 162 -1.93 -3.69 17.65
CA ARG A 162 -2.70 -4.78 18.26
C ARG A 162 -2.52 -6.11 17.51
N ALA A 163 -2.53 -6.09 16.18
CA ALA A 163 -2.29 -7.28 15.37
C ALA A 163 -0.91 -7.90 15.69
N LEU A 164 0.15 -7.08 15.70
CA LEU A 164 1.52 -7.53 16.03
C LEU A 164 1.72 -7.94 17.49
N ALA A 165 0.92 -7.40 18.42
CA ALA A 165 0.92 -7.85 19.81
C ALA A 165 0.25 -9.23 19.99
N LEU A 166 -0.69 -9.57 19.10
CA LEU A 166 -1.40 -10.85 19.08
C LEU A 166 -0.61 -11.92 18.31
N ASP A 167 -0.03 -11.53 17.18
CA ASP A 167 0.83 -12.36 16.35
C ASP A 167 2.10 -11.58 15.93
N PRO A 168 3.21 -11.74 16.69
CA PRO A 168 4.47 -11.05 16.41
C PRO A 168 5.17 -11.48 15.11
N ASP A 169 4.67 -12.52 14.43
CA ASP A 169 5.25 -13.08 13.21
C ASP A 169 4.30 -12.91 12.00
N ASP A 170 3.21 -12.14 12.12
CA ASP A 170 2.31 -11.84 11.01
C ASP A 170 3.00 -10.95 9.96
N VAL A 171 3.45 -11.60 8.88
CA VAL A 171 4.18 -10.97 7.76
C VAL A 171 3.42 -9.79 7.18
N LEU A 172 2.11 -9.95 6.94
CA LEU A 172 1.30 -8.91 6.31
C LEU A 172 1.11 -7.71 7.26
N SER A 173 1.06 -7.94 8.57
CA SER A 173 1.01 -6.84 9.54
C SER A 173 2.30 -6.04 9.53
N HIS A 174 3.46 -6.71 9.57
CA HIS A 174 4.76 -6.05 9.44
C HIS A 174 4.87 -5.30 8.12
N PHE A 175 4.48 -5.94 7.03
CA PHE A 175 4.59 -5.38 5.69
C PHE A 175 3.75 -4.11 5.51
N TRP A 176 2.43 -4.22 5.75
CA TRP A 176 1.52 -3.09 5.60
C TRP A 176 1.79 -2.00 6.62
N TYR A 177 2.15 -2.36 7.86
CA TYR A 177 2.46 -1.36 8.87
C TYR A 177 3.72 -0.56 8.50
N GLY A 178 4.75 -1.24 8.00
CA GLY A 178 5.97 -0.60 7.53
C GLY A 178 5.73 0.38 6.38
N ASN A 179 4.84 0.02 5.44
CA ASN A 179 4.46 0.91 4.35
C ASN A 179 3.75 2.17 4.84
N ILE A 180 2.75 2.05 5.72
CA ILE A 180 2.04 3.24 6.22
C ILE A 180 2.95 4.15 7.06
N LEU A 181 3.92 3.57 7.78
CA LEU A 181 4.94 4.33 8.53
C LEU A 181 5.88 5.06 7.56
N SER A 182 6.27 4.42 6.46
CA SER A 182 7.10 5.02 5.42
C SER A 182 6.39 6.21 4.78
N ASP A 183 5.11 6.08 4.45
CA ASP A 183 4.29 7.16 3.89
C ASP A 183 4.15 8.36 4.82
N HIS A 184 4.11 8.10 6.12
CA HIS A 184 4.02 9.12 7.16
C HIS A 184 5.38 9.71 7.54
N GLY A 185 6.47 9.21 6.96
CA GLY A 185 7.83 9.70 7.21
C GLY A 185 8.46 9.20 8.51
N ASP A 186 7.85 8.22 9.19
CA ASP A 186 8.49 7.52 10.31
C ASP A 186 9.44 6.45 9.77
N HIS A 187 10.51 6.91 9.11
CA HIS A 187 11.43 6.07 8.36
C HIS A 187 12.10 4.99 9.24
N GLY A 188 12.41 5.32 10.49
CA GLY A 188 13.05 4.38 11.42
C GLY A 188 12.13 3.21 11.75
N ALA A 189 10.88 3.50 12.15
CA ALA A 189 9.89 2.48 12.43
C ALA A 189 9.52 1.70 11.16
N ALA A 190 9.37 2.39 10.02
CA ALA A 190 9.07 1.77 8.74
C ALA A 190 10.08 0.70 8.34
N LEU A 191 11.38 1.04 8.40
CA LEU A 191 12.46 0.11 8.08
C LEU A 191 12.45 -1.09 9.03
N ALA A 192 12.25 -0.89 10.33
CA ALA A 192 12.20 -1.99 11.29
C ALA A 192 11.08 -3.00 10.97
N GLN A 193 9.88 -2.51 10.61
CA GLN A 193 8.76 -3.38 10.24
C GLN A 193 9.01 -4.10 8.90
N LEU A 194 9.48 -3.38 7.88
CA LEU A 194 9.77 -3.97 6.55
C LEU A 194 10.94 -4.96 6.59
N GLU A 195 11.95 -4.71 7.41
CA GLU A 195 13.05 -5.66 7.63
C GLU A 195 12.57 -6.93 8.33
N ARG A 196 11.64 -6.80 9.29
CA ARG A 196 11.02 -7.98 9.92
C ARG A 196 10.21 -8.78 8.91
N ALA A 197 9.40 -8.13 8.08
CA ALA A 197 8.68 -8.79 6.99
C ALA A 197 9.65 -9.51 6.01
N ALA A 198 10.77 -8.88 5.67
CA ALA A 198 11.77 -9.46 4.78
C ALA A 198 12.53 -10.65 5.40
N VAL A 199 12.69 -10.69 6.71
CA VAL A 199 13.26 -11.84 7.42
C VAL A 199 12.29 -13.03 7.41
N LEU A 200 11.00 -12.77 7.60
CA LEU A 200 9.96 -13.79 7.61
C LEU A 200 9.68 -14.33 6.20
N GLU A 201 9.73 -13.47 5.17
CA GLU A 201 9.53 -13.84 3.76
C GLU A 201 10.63 -13.28 2.84
N PRO A 202 11.84 -13.87 2.83
CA PRO A 202 12.99 -13.34 2.07
C PRO A 202 12.81 -13.38 0.55
N GLY A 203 11.94 -14.24 0.03
CA GLY A 203 11.67 -14.38 -1.41
C GLY A 203 10.63 -13.40 -1.95
N SER A 204 9.97 -12.62 -1.10
CA SER A 204 8.85 -11.76 -1.50
C SER A 204 9.36 -10.51 -2.23
N LEU A 205 9.19 -10.48 -3.57
CA LEU A 205 9.51 -9.30 -4.40
C LEU A 205 8.82 -8.01 -3.93
N PRO A 206 7.54 -8.04 -3.52
CA PRO A 206 6.85 -6.86 -2.98
C PRO A 206 7.53 -6.31 -1.73
N ILE A 207 7.78 -7.17 -0.74
CA ILE A 207 8.44 -6.77 0.52
C ILE A 207 9.85 -6.21 0.23
N ARG A 208 10.62 -6.87 -0.64
CA ARG A 208 11.95 -6.39 -1.04
C ARG A 208 11.91 -5.03 -1.74
N THR A 209 10.90 -4.81 -2.58
CA THR A 209 10.73 -3.56 -3.35
C THR A 209 10.34 -2.41 -2.43
N ASP A 210 9.40 -2.65 -1.51
CA ASP A 210 8.94 -1.64 -0.56
C ASP A 210 9.97 -1.33 0.52
N LEU A 211 10.75 -2.32 0.96
CA LEU A 211 11.92 -2.06 1.78
C LEU A 211 12.94 -1.20 1.03
N ALA A 212 13.16 -1.45 -0.26
CA ALA A 212 14.06 -0.62 -1.07
C ALA A 212 13.52 0.81 -1.28
N TRP A 213 12.21 0.96 -1.48
CA TRP A 213 11.53 2.26 -1.54
C TRP A 213 11.61 3.00 -0.21
N ALA A 214 11.36 2.34 0.91
CA ALA A 214 11.49 2.91 2.25
C ALA A 214 12.93 3.33 2.55
N ARG A 215 13.93 2.57 2.07
CA ARG A 215 15.34 2.97 2.14
C ARG A 215 15.62 4.24 1.35
N TRP A 216 15.11 4.36 0.12
CA TRP A 216 15.22 5.58 -0.68
C TRP A 216 14.49 6.78 -0.03
N SER A 217 13.32 6.53 0.57
CA SER A 217 12.55 7.50 1.35
C SER A 217 13.33 8.01 2.57
N ALA A 218 14.03 7.10 3.25
CA ALA A 218 14.90 7.39 4.39
C ALA A 218 16.25 8.04 4.02
N GLY A 219 16.51 8.31 2.73
CA GLY A 219 17.78 8.87 2.26
C GLY A 219 18.92 7.85 2.10
N GLN A 220 18.65 6.55 2.23
CA GLN A 220 19.59 5.46 1.94
C GLN A 220 19.59 5.12 0.43
N ASP A 221 19.77 6.16 -0.40
CA ASP A 221 19.51 6.13 -1.84
C ASP A 221 20.31 5.04 -2.55
N ALA A 222 21.61 4.92 -2.25
CA ALA A 222 22.49 3.95 -2.90
C ALA A 222 22.00 2.51 -2.71
N ILE A 223 21.52 2.17 -1.51
CA ILE A 223 21.04 0.82 -1.18
C ILE A 223 19.67 0.59 -1.85
N GLY A 224 18.73 1.52 -1.66
CA GLY A 224 17.38 1.40 -2.23
C GLY A 224 17.40 1.27 -3.76
N VAL A 225 18.12 2.16 -4.44
CA VAL A 225 18.23 2.14 -5.91
C VAL A 225 18.93 0.88 -6.41
N ALA A 226 20.00 0.42 -5.73
CA ALA A 226 20.69 -0.81 -6.14
C ALA A 226 19.76 -2.04 -6.05
N THR A 227 18.98 -2.17 -4.97
CA THR A 227 18.01 -3.26 -4.81
C THR A 227 16.89 -3.19 -5.84
N LEU A 228 16.35 -1.99 -6.13
CA LEU A 228 15.32 -1.83 -7.16
C LEU A 228 15.85 -2.20 -8.56
N LYS A 229 17.09 -1.81 -8.88
CA LYS A 229 17.74 -2.18 -10.15
C LYS A 229 18.00 -3.68 -10.25
N ASP A 230 18.40 -4.34 -9.17
CA ASP A 230 18.54 -5.80 -9.09
C ASP A 230 17.21 -6.51 -9.40
N ILE A 231 16.14 -6.11 -8.71
CA ILE A 231 14.79 -6.66 -8.94
C ILE A 231 14.32 -6.39 -10.38
N ALA A 232 14.53 -5.19 -10.91
CA ALA A 232 14.15 -4.85 -12.28
C ALA A 232 15.02 -5.55 -13.35
N ALA A 233 16.21 -6.05 -12.99
CA ALA A 233 17.05 -6.84 -13.87
C ALA A 233 16.62 -8.32 -13.89
N SER A 234 16.27 -8.90 -12.74
CA SER A 234 15.83 -10.30 -12.64
C SER A 234 14.34 -10.49 -12.97
N HIS A 235 13.51 -9.49 -12.70
CA HIS A 235 12.06 -9.47 -12.94
C HIS A 235 11.67 -8.16 -13.67
N PRO A 236 12.03 -8.03 -14.96
CA PRO A 236 11.83 -6.79 -15.71
C PRO A 236 10.38 -6.35 -15.84
N GLU A 237 9.42 -7.27 -15.74
CA GLU A 237 7.99 -6.97 -15.80
C GLU A 237 7.34 -6.84 -14.41
N PHE A 238 8.12 -6.86 -13.31
CA PHE A 238 7.56 -6.63 -11.98
C PHE A 238 7.14 -5.15 -11.84
N PRO A 239 5.83 -4.83 -11.76
CA PRO A 239 5.33 -3.47 -11.98
C PRO A 239 5.90 -2.45 -11.01
N VAL A 240 5.93 -2.80 -9.72
CA VAL A 240 6.24 -1.85 -8.65
C VAL A 240 7.70 -1.37 -8.72
N ALA A 241 8.64 -2.27 -9.00
CA ALA A 241 10.04 -1.88 -9.15
C ALA A 241 10.24 -0.94 -10.34
N GLN A 242 9.49 -1.14 -11.43
CA GLN A 242 9.51 -0.23 -12.58
C GLN A 242 8.95 1.15 -12.22
N ASP A 243 7.85 1.22 -11.47
CA ASP A 243 7.27 2.50 -11.04
C ASP A 243 8.22 3.28 -10.10
N CYS A 244 8.79 2.60 -9.11
CA CYS A 244 9.79 3.21 -8.22
C CYS A 244 10.99 3.77 -8.99
N LEU A 245 11.54 2.98 -9.93
CA LEU A 245 12.66 3.41 -10.77
C LEU A 245 12.28 4.54 -11.74
N ALA A 246 11.03 4.61 -12.18
CA ALA A 246 10.55 5.75 -12.96
C ALA A 246 10.62 7.02 -12.12
N VAL A 247 10.03 7.03 -10.92
CA VAL A 247 10.07 8.19 -10.02
C VAL A 247 11.51 8.62 -9.71
N ILE A 248 12.39 7.67 -9.38
CA ILE A 248 13.81 7.93 -9.13
C ILE A 248 14.48 8.54 -10.37
N ALA A 249 14.28 7.96 -11.55
CA ALA A 249 14.86 8.48 -12.78
C ALA A 249 14.39 9.90 -13.10
N LEU A 250 13.11 10.23 -12.82
CA LEU A 250 12.60 11.59 -12.98
C LEU A 250 13.31 12.57 -12.03
N VAL A 251 13.47 12.19 -10.76
CA VAL A 251 14.17 13.00 -9.74
C VAL A 251 15.64 13.21 -10.09
N ASP A 252 16.29 12.19 -10.64
CA ASP A 252 17.70 12.25 -11.07
C ASP A 252 17.90 13.01 -12.39
N GLY A 253 16.82 13.43 -13.06
CA GLY A 253 16.86 14.06 -14.38
C GLY A 253 17.14 13.08 -15.53
N ASP A 254 17.13 11.77 -15.28
CA ASP A 254 17.18 10.73 -16.32
C ASP A 254 15.82 10.57 -16.99
N HIS A 255 15.51 11.53 -17.86
CA HIS A 255 14.28 11.59 -18.65
C HIS A 255 14.08 10.33 -19.51
N ALA A 256 15.15 9.78 -20.09
CA ALA A 256 15.08 8.55 -20.89
C ALA A 256 14.79 7.33 -20.00
N GLY A 257 15.36 7.29 -18.80
CA GLY A 257 15.05 6.32 -17.76
C GLY A 257 13.60 6.38 -17.32
N TYR A 258 13.08 7.57 -17.03
CA TYR A 258 11.67 7.75 -16.65
C TYR A 258 10.74 7.15 -17.68
N VAL A 259 10.89 7.52 -18.97
CA VAL A 259 10.04 7.01 -20.05
C VAL A 259 10.15 5.48 -20.16
N ARG A 260 11.37 4.93 -20.09
CA ARG A 260 11.60 3.48 -20.18
C ARG A 260 10.93 2.72 -19.03
N HIS A 261 11.14 3.15 -17.80
CA HIS A 261 10.61 2.51 -16.61
C HIS A 261 9.09 2.66 -16.51
N PHE A 262 8.56 3.87 -16.74
CA PHE A 262 7.11 4.11 -16.74
C PHE A 262 6.40 3.32 -17.84
N THR A 263 6.99 3.18 -19.02
CA THR A 263 6.41 2.37 -20.11
C THR A 263 6.33 0.89 -19.74
N ARG A 264 7.36 0.34 -19.05
CA ARG A 264 7.31 -1.04 -18.55
C ARG A 264 6.25 -1.21 -17.48
N PHE A 265 6.18 -0.29 -16.52
CA PHE A 265 5.11 -0.26 -15.51
C PHE A 265 3.73 -0.29 -16.18
N ALA A 266 3.47 0.62 -17.12
CA ALA A 266 2.19 0.69 -17.85
C ALA A 266 1.85 -0.62 -18.59
N ARG A 267 2.83 -1.24 -19.26
CA ARG A 267 2.65 -2.52 -19.96
C ARG A 267 2.35 -3.67 -18.99
N SER A 268 3.09 -3.76 -17.90
CA SER A 268 2.92 -4.82 -16.90
C SER A 268 1.55 -4.78 -16.21
N ARG A 269 0.95 -3.60 -16.08
CA ARG A 269 -0.41 -3.41 -15.55
C ARG A 269 -1.52 -3.64 -16.57
N ALA A 270 -1.19 -3.61 -17.87
CA ALA A 270 -2.15 -3.65 -18.98
C ALA A 270 -3.30 -2.62 -18.86
N ASP A 271 -3.06 -1.51 -18.14
CA ASP A 271 -4.06 -0.47 -17.91
C ASP A 271 -4.06 0.54 -19.08
N ALA A 272 -5.23 0.75 -19.67
CA ALA A 272 -5.37 1.59 -20.86
C ALA A 272 -4.97 3.05 -20.61
N ARG A 273 -5.21 3.59 -19.40
CA ARG A 273 -4.86 4.97 -19.05
C ARG A 273 -3.34 5.12 -18.90
N LEU A 274 -2.69 4.18 -18.21
CA LEU A 274 -1.23 4.15 -18.07
C LEU A 274 -0.54 3.97 -19.42
N LEU A 275 -1.07 3.11 -20.29
CA LEU A 275 -0.54 2.90 -21.64
C LEU A 275 -0.67 4.16 -22.50
N ALA A 276 -1.79 4.88 -22.43
CA ALA A 276 -1.97 6.16 -23.12
C ALA A 276 -0.94 7.21 -22.64
N LYS A 277 -0.77 7.35 -21.31
CA LYS A 277 0.25 8.24 -20.73
C LYS A 277 1.65 7.88 -21.18
N ALA A 278 2.01 6.60 -21.20
CA ALA A 278 3.31 6.14 -21.66
C ALA A 278 3.54 6.45 -23.16
N GLY A 279 2.48 6.33 -23.97
CA GLY A 279 2.48 6.75 -25.37
C GLY A 279 2.79 8.22 -25.53
N GLU A 280 2.10 9.11 -24.81
CA GLU A 280 2.36 10.56 -24.83
C GLU A 280 3.80 10.89 -24.44
N LEU A 281 4.31 10.26 -23.38
CA LEU A 281 5.69 10.45 -22.90
C LEU A 281 6.74 9.98 -23.92
N THR A 282 6.45 8.94 -24.70
CA THR A 282 7.35 8.44 -25.75
C THR A 282 7.43 9.40 -26.94
N HIS A 283 6.32 10.07 -27.28
CA HIS A 283 6.27 11.07 -28.35
C HIS A 283 6.78 12.44 -27.89
N ALA A 284 6.80 12.69 -26.58
CA ALA A 284 7.36 13.90 -26.00
C ALA A 284 8.89 13.90 -26.22
N GLY A 285 9.38 14.88 -26.98
CA GLY A 285 10.82 15.12 -27.06
C GLY A 285 11.39 15.51 -25.67
N GLN A 286 12.71 15.34 -25.48
CA GLN A 286 13.37 15.58 -24.20
C GLN A 286 13.06 16.96 -23.57
N GLY A 287 12.87 18.00 -24.40
CA GLY A 287 12.57 19.36 -23.94
C GLY A 287 11.13 19.59 -23.48
N ARG A 288 10.20 18.65 -23.70
CA ARG A 288 8.79 18.75 -23.29
C ARG A 288 8.37 17.69 -22.27
N LEU A 289 9.25 16.76 -21.90
CA LEU A 289 8.89 15.64 -21.03
C LEU A 289 8.27 16.12 -19.71
N LEU A 290 8.94 17.05 -19.02
CA LEU A 290 8.45 17.54 -17.73
C LEU A 290 7.13 18.30 -17.84
N ASP A 291 6.86 18.96 -18.97
CA ASP A 291 5.57 19.61 -19.22
C ASP A 291 4.46 18.57 -19.36
N VAL A 292 4.70 17.49 -20.12
CA VAL A 292 3.73 16.40 -20.28
C VAL A 292 3.48 15.69 -18.95
N VAL A 293 4.54 15.40 -18.17
CA VAL A 293 4.40 14.79 -16.84
C VAL A 293 3.62 15.71 -15.90
N TYR A 294 3.83 17.03 -15.98
CA TYR A 294 3.12 18.00 -15.15
C TYR A 294 1.63 18.09 -15.53
N GLU A 295 1.31 18.14 -16.82
CA GLU A 295 -0.08 18.13 -17.31
C GLU A 295 -0.81 16.86 -16.86
N GLN A 296 -0.18 15.69 -17.00
CA GLN A 296 -0.70 14.42 -16.51
C GLN A 296 -0.89 14.43 -14.98
N ALA A 297 0.06 15.00 -14.23
CA ALA A 297 -0.03 15.13 -12.77
C ALA A 297 -1.20 16.03 -12.32
N LEU A 298 -1.45 17.13 -13.03
CA LEU A 298 -2.61 17.99 -12.77
C LEU A 298 -3.93 17.31 -13.09
N ALA A 299 -3.99 16.54 -14.18
CA ALA A 299 -5.17 15.75 -14.53
C ALA A 299 -5.47 14.69 -13.46
N ASP A 300 -4.45 14.02 -12.93
CA ASP A 300 -4.58 13.04 -11.85
C ASP A 300 -5.07 13.65 -10.53
N VAL A 301 -4.73 14.91 -10.24
CA VAL A 301 -5.29 15.61 -9.09
C VAL A 301 -6.76 15.99 -9.35
N ALA A 302 -7.10 16.36 -10.59
CA ALA A 302 -8.45 16.80 -10.94
C ALA A 302 -9.48 15.66 -10.93
N ASP A 303 -9.08 14.45 -11.36
CA ASP A 303 -9.92 13.26 -11.29
C ASP A 303 -9.87 12.55 -9.92
N GLY A 304 -9.01 13.03 -9.02
CA GLY A 304 -8.86 12.53 -7.66
C GLY A 304 -7.89 11.36 -7.51
N SER A 305 -7.24 10.90 -8.59
CA SER A 305 -6.28 9.77 -8.61
C SER A 305 -5.02 9.97 -7.77
N ARG A 306 -4.57 11.22 -7.59
CA ARG A 306 -3.33 11.54 -6.88
C ARG A 306 -3.48 12.76 -5.98
N SER A 307 -2.63 12.80 -4.94
CA SER A 307 -2.44 13.98 -4.11
C SER A 307 -1.66 15.07 -4.87
N ARG A 308 -1.66 16.30 -4.33
CA ARG A 308 -0.89 17.40 -4.92
C ARG A 308 0.63 17.25 -4.74
N ALA A 309 1.12 16.24 -4.00
CA ALA A 309 2.57 16.03 -3.80
C ALA A 309 3.29 15.75 -5.13
N TRP A 310 2.68 14.94 -6.00
CA TRP A 310 3.26 14.61 -7.31
C TRP A 310 3.44 15.84 -8.23
N PRO A 311 2.42 16.66 -8.53
CA PRO A 311 2.63 17.86 -9.34
C PRO A 311 3.53 18.90 -8.65
N VAL A 312 3.59 18.96 -7.31
CA VAL A 312 4.58 19.81 -6.60
C VAL A 312 6.00 19.36 -6.89
N LEU A 313 6.28 18.05 -6.86
CA LEU A 313 7.59 17.52 -7.26
C LEU A 313 7.93 17.92 -8.69
N VAL A 314 7.03 17.67 -9.64
CA VAL A 314 7.29 17.93 -11.06
C VAL A 314 7.48 19.44 -11.32
N ALA A 315 6.68 20.30 -10.69
CA ALA A 315 6.88 21.76 -10.75
C ALA A 315 8.23 22.19 -10.14
N SER A 316 8.69 21.50 -9.09
CA SER A 316 10.00 21.75 -8.49
C SER A 316 11.14 21.37 -9.43
N LEU A 317 11.02 20.24 -10.13
CA LEU A 317 11.99 19.81 -11.16
C LEU A 317 12.03 20.77 -12.37
N ARG A 318 10.89 21.42 -12.67
CA ARG A 318 10.78 22.46 -13.70
C ARG A 318 11.29 23.84 -13.24
N GLY A 319 11.61 24.02 -11.96
CA GLY A 319 12.00 25.31 -11.38
C GLY A 319 10.86 26.34 -11.30
N GLU A 320 9.60 25.91 -11.39
CA GLU A 320 8.44 26.79 -11.45
C GLU A 320 7.92 27.16 -10.06
N ARG A 321 8.56 28.16 -9.45
CA ARG A 321 8.23 28.62 -8.09
C ARG A 321 6.74 28.95 -7.92
N ALA A 322 6.16 29.68 -8.88
CA ALA A 322 4.76 30.10 -8.81
C ALA A 322 3.80 28.89 -8.77
N SER A 323 4.07 27.88 -9.59
CA SER A 323 3.33 26.61 -9.62
C SER A 323 3.44 25.87 -8.28
N VAL A 324 4.65 25.77 -7.72
CA VAL A 324 4.90 25.15 -6.41
C VAL A 324 4.11 25.84 -5.29
N VAL A 325 4.22 27.16 -5.17
CA VAL A 325 3.49 27.93 -4.15
C VAL A 325 1.98 27.77 -4.31
N SER A 326 1.46 27.87 -5.53
CA SER A 326 0.02 27.71 -5.80
C SER A 326 -0.50 26.33 -5.39
N LEU A 327 0.23 25.27 -5.75
CA LEU A 327 -0.13 23.90 -5.42
C LEU A 327 -0.07 23.63 -3.92
N LEU A 328 0.96 24.13 -3.23
CA LEU A 328 1.09 23.99 -1.77
C LEU A 328 -0.05 24.70 -1.03
N GLN A 329 -0.41 25.92 -1.45
CA GLN A 329 -1.57 26.63 -0.88
C GLN A 329 -2.89 25.89 -1.17
N ALA A 330 -3.03 25.28 -2.34
CA ALA A 330 -4.21 24.48 -2.68
C ALA A 330 -4.30 23.23 -1.80
N ALA A 331 -3.18 22.55 -1.55
CA ALA A 331 -3.11 21.40 -0.65
C ALA A 331 -3.45 21.80 0.81
N ASP A 332 -2.99 22.96 1.28
CA ASP A 332 -3.36 23.52 2.59
C ASP A 332 -4.87 23.76 2.69
N ARG A 333 -5.48 24.41 1.69
CA ARG A 333 -6.94 24.68 1.66
C ARG A 333 -7.76 23.39 1.60
N ALA A 334 -7.27 22.38 0.90
CA ALA A 334 -7.90 21.07 0.81
C ALA A 334 -7.72 20.22 2.09
N ASN A 335 -6.94 20.72 3.06
CA ASN A 335 -6.56 19.97 4.25
C ASN A 335 -5.92 18.61 3.93
N GLU A 336 -5.25 18.51 2.77
CA GLU A 336 -4.53 17.30 2.39
C GLU A 336 -3.49 17.02 3.47
N ALA A 337 -3.51 15.81 4.02
CA ALA A 337 -2.34 15.32 4.72
C ALA A 337 -1.24 15.14 3.66
N TRP A 338 -0.04 15.61 3.94
CA TRP A 338 1.07 15.37 3.01
C TRP A 338 1.36 13.86 3.00
N GLY A 339 1.30 13.20 1.85
CA GLY A 339 1.50 11.76 1.67
C GLY A 339 2.37 11.54 0.42
N ASP A 340 3.29 10.58 0.48
CA ASP A 340 4.58 10.51 -0.24
C ASP A 340 5.76 11.18 0.50
N ALA A 341 6.03 10.79 1.76
CA ALA A 341 7.19 11.26 2.53
C ALA A 341 8.51 11.15 1.74
N ALA A 342 8.61 10.17 0.83
CA ALA A 342 9.76 9.98 -0.03
C ALA A 342 10.07 11.18 -0.95
N LEU A 343 9.04 11.96 -1.32
CA LEU A 343 9.19 13.12 -2.21
C LEU A 343 9.61 14.40 -1.46
N ILE A 344 9.34 14.48 -0.15
CA ILE A 344 9.59 15.69 0.66
C ILE A 344 11.07 16.10 0.63
N PRO A 345 12.05 15.20 0.87
CA PRO A 345 13.46 15.57 0.80
C PRO A 345 13.85 16.10 -0.58
N ARG A 346 13.24 15.57 -1.65
CA ARG A 346 13.54 15.93 -3.04
C ARG A 346 13.01 17.31 -3.39
N ILE A 347 11.76 17.59 -3.01
CA ILE A 347 11.15 18.91 -3.14
C ILE A 347 11.94 19.94 -2.33
N ARG A 348 12.26 19.63 -1.06
CA ARG A 348 13.05 20.54 -0.20
C ARG A 348 14.43 20.81 -0.78
N ALA A 349 15.07 19.82 -1.40
CA ALA A 349 16.38 19.99 -2.01
C ALA A 349 16.36 20.98 -3.19
N ALA A 350 15.29 20.99 -3.99
CA ALA A 350 15.11 21.92 -5.10
C ALA A 350 14.95 23.39 -4.66
N TRP A 351 14.48 23.62 -3.43
CA TRP A 351 14.13 24.95 -2.92
C TRP A 351 14.95 25.39 -1.70
N LYS A 352 16.16 24.86 -1.48
CA LYS A 352 17.02 25.21 -0.32
C LYS A 352 17.27 26.71 -0.15
N GLY A 353 17.24 27.49 -1.23
CA GLY A 353 17.44 28.94 -1.21
C GLY A 353 16.15 29.77 -1.06
N ASP A 354 14.98 29.14 -0.96
CA ASP A 354 13.68 29.80 -0.91
C ASP A 354 13.03 29.62 0.48
N PRO A 355 13.14 30.61 1.38
CA PRO A 355 12.63 30.48 2.74
C PRO A 355 11.10 30.40 2.81
N GLU A 356 10.38 30.94 1.83
CA GLU A 356 8.92 30.87 1.80
C GLU A 356 8.47 29.45 1.47
N VAL A 357 9.01 28.87 0.39
CA VAL A 357 8.67 27.50 -0.02
C VAL A 357 9.11 26.50 1.06
N ALA A 358 10.30 26.67 1.65
CA ALA A 358 10.75 25.84 2.76
C ALA A 358 9.78 25.89 3.95
N ALA A 359 9.35 27.09 4.37
CA ALA A 359 8.39 27.24 5.46
C ALA A 359 7.02 26.62 5.14
N MET A 360 6.57 26.65 3.89
CA MET A 360 5.35 25.97 3.46
C MET A 360 5.47 24.45 3.59
N ILE A 361 6.59 23.87 3.15
CA ILE A 361 6.86 22.43 3.27
C ILE A 361 6.91 22.04 4.76
N ASP A 362 7.65 22.78 5.58
CA ASP A 362 7.87 22.48 7.00
C ASP A 362 6.57 22.54 7.82
N ARG A 363 5.69 23.51 7.54
CA ARG A 363 4.37 23.58 8.19
C ARG A 363 3.55 22.34 7.92
N ARG A 364 3.64 21.77 6.71
CA ARG A 364 2.85 20.59 6.33
C ARG A 364 3.43 19.30 6.91
N VAL A 365 4.76 19.17 6.94
CA VAL A 365 5.45 18.09 7.67
C VAL A 365 5.09 18.14 9.17
N SER A 366 5.13 19.32 9.77
CA SER A 366 4.82 19.52 11.19
C SER A 366 3.34 19.30 11.50
N ALA A 367 2.44 19.77 10.62
CA ALA A 367 1.01 19.52 10.77
C ALA A 367 0.68 18.03 10.70
N ASN A 368 1.38 17.26 9.85
CA ASN A 368 1.31 15.81 9.89
C ASN A 368 1.78 15.29 11.26
N ALA A 369 2.99 15.61 11.70
CA ALA A 369 3.54 15.14 12.98
C ALA A 369 2.68 15.51 14.21
N VAL A 370 2.12 16.71 14.26
CA VAL A 370 1.23 17.15 15.35
C VAL A 370 -0.09 16.39 15.32
N ARG A 371 -0.67 16.11 14.15
CA ARG A 371 -1.85 15.23 14.05
C ARG A 371 -1.58 13.84 14.63
N LEU A 372 -0.34 13.36 14.52
CA LEU A 372 0.09 12.09 15.12
C LEU A 372 0.17 12.14 16.65
N ALA A 373 0.65 13.25 17.20
CA ALA A 373 0.86 13.39 18.65
C ALA A 373 -0.40 13.78 19.44
N SER A 374 -1.44 14.29 18.77
CA SER A 374 -2.61 14.93 19.41
C SER A 374 -3.84 14.01 19.60
N ARG A 375 -3.73 12.71 19.28
CA ARG A 375 -4.85 11.74 19.28
C ARG A 375 -4.36 10.33 19.63
#